data_AF-A0A1W9XHM7-F1
#
_entry.id   AF-A0A1W9XHM7-F1
#
_cell.length_a   1.000
_cell.length_b   1.000
_cell.length_c   1.000
_cell.angle_alpha   90.00
_cell.angle_beta   90.00
_cell.angle_gamma   90.00
#
_symmetry.space_group_name_H-M   'P 1'
#
loop_
_entity.id
_entity.type
_entity.pdbx_description
1 polymer ?
#
loop_
_entity_poly.entity_id
_entity_poly.type
_entity_poly.pdbx_seq_one_letter_code
_entity_poly.pdbx_strand_id
1 'polypeptide(L)' 'MFKGMPKIFWIGMGIMYGWCLGFMFLEMTIPGLPLMKFMGVPACYIYNWIFGLWVMNIIVSFLYFHMEEKREARLENK' A
#
# COMPACT_ATOMS: atom_id res chain seq x y z
N MET A 1 -20.84 -5.14 -9.77
CA MET A 1 -20.37 -4.72 -8.44
C MET A 1 -19.16 -3.78 -8.44
N PHE A 2 -18.57 -3.42 -9.59
CA PHE A 2 -17.33 -2.63 -9.66
C PHE A 2 -17.41 -1.39 -10.57
N LYS A 3 -18.58 -1.08 -11.12
CA LYS A 3 -18.78 -0.01 -12.10
C LYS A 3 -18.96 1.32 -11.34
N GLY A 4 -17.90 2.14 -11.29
CA GLY A 4 -17.92 3.48 -10.69
C GLY A 4 -16.94 3.72 -9.55
N MET A 5 -16.15 2.72 -9.14
CA MET A 5 -15.16 2.96 -8.07
C MET A 5 -14.01 3.86 -8.54
N PRO A 6 -13.58 4.84 -7.72
CA PRO A 6 -12.49 5.74 -8.05
C PRO A 6 -11.21 4.99 -8.41
N LYS A 7 -10.42 5.51 -9.36
CA LYS A 7 -9.14 4.88 -9.75
C LYS A 7 -8.18 4.71 -8.57
N ILE A 8 -8.24 5.62 -7.58
CA ILE A 8 -7.50 5.52 -6.31
C ILE A 8 -7.80 4.22 -5.57
N PHE A 9 -9.07 3.80 -5.51
CA PHE A 9 -9.47 2.59 -4.81
C PHE A 9 -8.78 1.35 -5.41
N TRP A 10 -8.72 1.27 -6.74
CA TRP A 10 -8.04 0.18 -7.44
C TRP A 10 -6.54 0.19 -7.25
N ILE A 11 -5.93 1.38 -7.19
CA ILE A 11 -4.50 1.53 -6.92
C ILE A 11 -4.19 1.08 -5.48
N GLY A 12 -4.99 1.52 -4.50
CA GLY A 12 -4.87 1.08 -3.11
C GLY A 12 -5.05 -0.43 -2.95
N MET A 13 -6.05 -1.01 -3.63
CA MET A 13 -6.26 -2.47 -3.66
C MET A 13 -5.04 -3.19 -4.25
N GLY A 14 -4.54 -2.74 -5.41
CA GLY A 14 -3.37 -3.36 -6.06
C GLY A 14 -2.12 -3.33 -5.17
N ILE A 15 -1.94 -2.25 -4.41
CA ILE A 15 -0.81 -2.09 -3.49
C ILE A 15 -0.95 -3.01 -2.28
N MET A 16 -2.14 -3.10 -1.67
CA MET A 16 -2.41 -4.00 -0.55
C MET A 16 -2.26 -5.47 -0.93
N TYR A 17 -2.86 -5.89 -2.04
CA TYR A 17 -2.74 -7.26 -2.53
C TYR A 17 -1.32 -7.58 -3.02
N GLY A 18 -0.66 -6.62 -3.66
CA GLY A 18 0.74 -6.75 -4.10
C GLY A 18 1.70 -6.93 -2.93
N TRP A 19 1.48 -6.21 -1.83
CA TRP A 19 2.24 -6.40 -0.59
C TRP A 19 2.05 -7.78 0.02
N CYS A 20 0.81 -8.25 0.13
CA CYS A 20 0.52 -9.61 0.60
C CYS A 20 1.17 -10.68 -0.30
N LEU A 21 1.11 -10.52 -1.62
CA LEU A 21 1.75 -11.43 -2.58
C LEU A 21 3.28 -11.42 -2.44
N GLY A 22 3.88 -10.24 -2.31
CA GLY A 22 5.31 -10.10 -2.08
C GLY A 22 5.77 -10.84 -0.81
N PHE A 23 4.96 -10.77 0.25
CA PHE A 23 5.22 -11.51 1.49
C PHE A 23 5.07 -13.01 1.35
N MET A 24 4.07 -13.49 0.60
CA MET A 24 3.98 -14.92 0.27
C MET A 24 5.23 -15.40 -0.48
N PHE A 25 5.70 -14.64 -1.48
CA PHE A 25 6.94 -14.98 -2.18
C PHE A 25 8.17 -14.96 -1.26
N LEU A 26 8.24 -14.00 -0.35
CA LEU A 26 9.32 -13.89 0.62
C LEU A 26 9.33 -15.08 1.61
N GLU A 27 8.15 -15.52 2.03
CA GLU A 27 7.99 -16.69 2.91
C GLU A 27 8.37 -18.00 2.20
N MET A 28 8.06 -18.13 0.92
CA MET A 28 8.47 -19.29 0.11
C MET A 28 9.99 -19.33 -0.14
N THR A 29 10.65 -18.17 -0.21
CA THR A 29 12.09 -18.08 -0.48
C THR A 29 12.95 -18.16 0.77
N ILE A 30 12.46 -17.67 1.91
CA ILE A 30 13.20 -17.68 3.18
C ILE A 30 12.35 -18.38 4.27
N PRO A 31 12.66 -19.64 4.60
CA PRO A 31 11.88 -20.37 5.59
C PRO A 31 12.01 -19.72 6.97
N GLY A 32 10.86 -19.48 7.62
CA GLY A 32 10.76 -18.99 8.99
C GLY A 32 10.78 -17.46 9.15
N LEU A 33 10.91 -16.68 8.07
CA LEU A 33 10.97 -15.21 8.11
C LEU A 33 9.76 -14.52 8.78
N PRO A 34 8.49 -14.98 8.62
CA PRO A 34 7.34 -14.34 9.27
C PRO A 34 7.38 -14.45 10.81
N LEU A 35 7.95 -15.55 11.32
CA LEU A 35 8.01 -15.87 12.75
C LEU A 35 9.39 -15.61 13.36
N MET A 36 10.37 -15.24 12.54
CA MET A 36 11.71 -14.91 12.99
C MET A 36 11.63 -13.72 13.92
N LYS A 37 12.14 -13.88 15.14
CA LYS A 37 12.17 -12.80 16.13
C LYS A 37 13.25 -11.82 15.73
N PHE A 38 12.86 -10.60 15.40
CA PHE A 38 13.76 -9.49 15.17
C PHE A 38 13.53 -8.45 16.26
N MET A 39 14.59 -8.11 17.01
CA MET A 39 14.51 -7.19 18.17
C MET A 39 13.45 -7.57 19.22
N GLY A 40 13.20 -8.88 19.43
CA GLY A 40 12.26 -9.37 20.44
C GLY A 40 10.80 -9.46 20.00
N VAL A 41 10.46 -8.97 18.80
CA VAL A 41 9.11 -9.07 18.20
C VAL A 41 9.16 -9.89 16.90
N PRO A 42 8.05 -10.52 16.49
CA PRO A 42 7.98 -11.16 15.17
C PRO A 42 8.29 -10.16 14.07
N ALA A 43 9.17 -10.53 13.14
CA ALA A 43 9.60 -9.63 12.06
C ALA A 43 8.42 -9.15 11.20
N CYS A 44 7.37 -9.98 11.05
CA CYS A 44 6.12 -9.60 10.39
C CYS A 44 5.47 -8.31 10.95
N TYR A 45 5.65 -8.04 12.24
CA TYR A 45 5.13 -6.84 12.88
C TYR A 45 5.86 -5.59 12.38
N ILE A 46 7.19 -5.68 12.21
CA ILE A 46 8.03 -4.57 11.78
C ILE A 46 7.75 -4.22 10.31
N TYR A 47 7.63 -5.21 9.44
CA TYR A 47 7.36 -4.96 8.03
C TYR A 47 5.95 -4.39 7.81
N ASN A 48 4.95 -4.93 8.50
CA ASN A 48 3.58 -4.38 8.45
C ASN A 48 3.52 -2.96 9.04
N TRP A 49 4.31 -2.67 10.06
CA TRP A 49 4.40 -1.33 10.64
C TRP A 49 5.02 -0.33 9.66
N ILE A 50 6.15 -0.67 9.03
CA ILE A 50 6.79 0.17 8.01
C ILE A 50 5.84 0.37 6.82
N PHE A 51 5.23 -0.68 6.32
CA PHE A 51 4.36 -0.59 5.15
C PHE A 51 3.06 0.19 5.45
N GLY A 52 2.39 -0.14 6.55
CA GLY A 52 1.13 0.48 6.95
C GLY A 52 1.27 1.95 7.34
N LEU A 53 2.36 2.33 8.03
CA LEU A 53 2.53 3.72 8.48
C LEU A 53 3.32 4.60 7.52
N TRP A 54 4.28 4.06 6.76
CA TRP A 54 5.11 4.90 5.90
C TRP A 54 4.68 4.78 4.45
N VAL A 55 4.69 3.57 3.92
CA VAL A 55 4.47 3.33 2.49
C VAL A 55 3.05 3.72 2.08
N MET A 56 2.03 3.25 2.82
CA MET A 56 0.64 3.60 2.54
C MET A 56 0.36 5.10 2.65
N ASN A 57 0.89 5.79 3.65
CA ASN A 57 0.67 7.22 3.82
C ASN A 57 1.33 8.06 2.71
N ILE A 58 2.52 7.68 2.25
CA ILE A 58 3.19 8.32 1.11
C ILE A 58 2.37 8.12 -0.16
N ILE A 59 1.88 6.90 -0.41
CA ILE A 59 1.05 6.58 -1.57
C ILE A 59 -0.27 7.37 -1.54
N VAL A 60 -0.94 7.42 -0.40
CA VAL A 60 -2.20 8.18 -0.24
C VAL A 60 -1.95 9.67 -0.47
N SER A 61 -0.89 10.23 0.11
CA SER A 61 -0.51 11.64 -0.08
C SER A 61 -0.22 11.95 -1.56
N PHE A 62 0.54 11.09 -2.24
CA PHE A 62 0.85 11.24 -3.66
C PHE A 62 -0.40 11.15 -4.54
N LEU A 63 -1.28 10.19 -4.26
CA LEU A 63 -2.55 10.02 -4.97
C LEU A 63 -3.47 11.22 -4.77
N TYR A 64 -3.51 11.77 -3.55
CA TYR A 64 -4.31 12.95 -3.22
C TYR A 64 -3.83 14.16 -4.03
N PHE A 65 -2.52 14.45 -3.97
CA PHE A 65 -1.89 15.52 -4.75
C PHE A 65 -2.15 15.36 -6.25
N HIS A 66 -1.91 14.18 -6.80
CA HIS A 66 -2.02 14.01 -8.25
C HIS A 66 -3.45 13.93 -8.79
N MET A 67 -4.42 13.49 -7.98
CA MET A 67 -5.80 13.29 -8.42
C MET A 67 -6.72 14.46 -8.06
N GLU A 68 -6.61 15.03 -6.86
CA GLU A 68 -7.48 16.14 -6.43
C GLU A 68 -7.02 17.46 -7.04
N GLU A 69 -5.72 17.75 -7.04
CA GLU A 69 -5.17 18.99 -7.60
C GLU A 69 -5.40 19.07 -9.13
N LYS A 70 -5.28 17.92 -9.83
CA LYS A 70 -5.67 17.81 -11.25
C LYS A 70 -7.18 17.88 -11.49
N ARG A 71 -8.01 17.56 -10.50
CA ARG A 71 -9.48 17.69 -10.59
C ARG A 71 -9.87 19.15 -10.40
N GLU A 72 -9.30 19.83 -9.42
CA GLU A 72 -9.50 21.25 -9.12
C GLU A 72 -9.02 22.13 -10.28
N ALA A 73 -7.81 21.92 -10.78
CA ALA A 73 -7.30 22.65 -11.95
C ALA A 73 -8.17 22.46 -13.21
N ARG A 74 -8.89 21.34 -13.32
CA ARG A 74 -9.81 21.05 -14.44
C ARG A 74 -11.21 21.63 -14.22
N LEU A 75 -11.58 21.94 -12.98
CA LEU A 75 -12.81 22.64 -12.63
C LEU A 75 -12.63 24.16 -12.71
N GLU A 76 -11.44 24.70 -12.41
CA GLU A 76 -11.13 26.12 -12.57
C GLU A 76 -10.96 26.54 -14.04
N ASN A 77 -10.52 25.65 -14.92
CA ASN A 77 -10.37 25.92 -16.35
C ASN A 77 -11.66 25.66 -17.17
N LYS A 78 -12.81 25.50 -16.50
CA LYS A 78 -14.10 25.19 -17.13
C LYS A 78 -15.12 26.26 -16.82
#